data_AF-A0A8C9BFF4-F1
#
_entry.id   AF-A0A8C9BFF4-F1
#
_cell.length_a   1.000
_cell.length_b   1.000
_cell.length_c   1.000
_cell.angle_alpha   90.00
_cell.angle_beta   90.00
_cell.angle_gamma   90.00
#
_symmetry.space_group_name_H-M   'P 1'
#
loop_
_entity.id
_entity.type
_entity.pdbx_description
1 polymer ?
#
loop_
_entity_poly.entity_id
_entity_poly.type
_entity_poly.pdbx_seq_one_letter_code
_entity_poly.pdbx_strand_id
1 'polypeptide(L)'
;MKSLLLALGLALVCGAQAVHIPNKVEGLDIREVAGTWHSVAMAASDISLLDAESGPLRVNVEELRPTPQGDLEIILQKWENQKCVEKTILAQKTEDPAVFKVDGECPQKISVLDTDYTTYMIFCVEAPTPTDEHGAMCQCLCTWLTPWGVSGGATPRQRRGLWSSCE
;
A
#
# COMPACT_ATOMS: atom_id res chain seq x y z
N MET A 1 14.21 14.42 46.85
CA MET A 1 13.05 14.45 45.95
C MET A 1 13.42 15.13 44.63
N LYS A 2 14.25 14.48 43.79
CA LYS A 2 14.74 15.04 42.51
C LYS A 2 14.88 13.96 41.42
N SER A 3 15.09 12.71 41.82
CA SER A 3 15.19 11.58 40.88
C SER A 3 13.86 11.14 40.25
N LEU A 4 12.72 11.41 40.89
CA LEU A 4 11.40 11.05 40.35
C LEU A 4 11.03 11.88 39.11
N LEU A 5 11.46 13.14 39.04
CA LEU A 5 11.18 14.02 37.90
C LEU A 5 12.00 13.63 36.65
N LEU A 6 13.22 13.13 36.85
CA LEU A 6 14.09 12.68 35.76
C LEU A 6 13.57 11.37 35.12
N ALA A 7 13.05 10.44 35.94
CA ALA A 7 12.43 9.23 35.43
C ALA A 7 11.14 9.52 34.64
N LEU A 8 10.34 10.50 35.09
CA LEU A 8 9.12 10.90 34.40
C LEU A 8 9.42 11.60 33.06
N GLY A 9 10.48 12.42 33.01
CA GLY A 9 10.92 13.08 31.78
C GLY A 9 11.44 12.12 30.70
N LEU A 10 12.17 11.05 31.09
CA LEU A 10 12.62 10.02 30.15
C LEU A 10 11.48 9.11 29.67
N ALA A 11 10.49 8.81 30.52
CA ALA A 11 9.34 7.99 30.11
C ALA A 11 8.46 8.70 29.06
N LEU A 12 8.34 10.02 29.13
CA LEU A 12 7.56 10.84 28.19
C LEU A 12 8.19 10.91 26.78
N VAL A 13 9.52 10.76 26.65
CA VAL A 13 10.21 10.75 25.34
C VAL A 13 9.95 9.48 24.53
N CYS A 14 9.44 8.41 25.14
CA CYS A 14 9.23 7.13 24.47
C CYS A 14 7.83 6.96 23.83
N GLY A 15 6.95 7.97 23.96
CA GLY A 15 5.54 7.87 23.56
C GLY A 15 5.19 8.39 22.17
N ALA A 16 6.08 9.10 21.49
CA ALA A 16 5.82 9.60 20.13
C ALA A 16 6.19 8.51 19.10
N GLN A 17 5.43 7.42 19.08
CA GLN A 17 5.42 6.53 17.93
C GLN A 17 4.64 7.24 16.83
N ALA A 18 5.29 8.16 16.12
CA ALA A 18 4.85 8.46 14.77
C ALA A 18 4.75 7.12 14.04
N VAL A 19 3.64 6.86 13.36
CA VAL A 19 3.51 5.70 12.49
C VAL A 19 4.59 5.87 11.41
N HIS A 20 5.75 5.29 11.68
CA HIS A 20 6.89 5.33 10.80
C HIS A 20 6.56 4.35 9.68
N ILE A 21 6.02 4.88 8.59
CA ILE A 21 6.06 4.16 7.32
C ILE A 21 7.53 3.74 7.14
N PRO A 22 7.83 2.44 6.93
CA PRO A 22 9.20 1.97 6.74
C PRO A 22 9.97 2.88 5.77
N ASN A 23 11.28 3.02 5.99
CA ASN A 23 12.12 3.78 5.07
C ASN A 23 11.84 3.32 3.64
N LYS A 24 11.50 4.26 2.78
CA LYS A 24 11.26 4.02 1.35
C LYS A 24 12.54 3.53 0.72
N VAL A 25 12.41 2.79 -0.38
CA VAL A 25 13.58 2.38 -1.17
C VAL A 25 14.32 3.62 -1.67
N GLU A 26 15.61 3.71 -1.38
CA GLU A 26 16.44 4.83 -1.83
C GLU A 26 16.80 4.66 -3.31
N GLY A 27 16.57 5.70 -4.11
CA GLY A 27 17.00 5.72 -5.51
C GLY A 27 16.29 4.71 -6.41
N LEU A 28 14.99 4.48 -6.20
CA LEU A 28 14.16 3.60 -7.05
C LEU A 28 14.42 3.83 -8.54
N ASP A 29 14.90 2.81 -9.27
CA ASP A 29 14.79 2.80 -10.73
C ASP A 29 13.37 2.38 -11.13
N ILE A 30 12.55 3.38 -11.44
CA ILE A 30 11.17 3.15 -11.83
C ILE A 30 11.05 2.28 -13.09
N ARG A 31 12.06 2.21 -13.96
CA ARG A 31 11.97 1.40 -15.17
C ARG A 31 12.03 -0.09 -14.88
N GLU A 32 12.70 -0.48 -13.79
CA GLU A 32 12.86 -1.88 -13.41
C GLU A 32 11.59 -2.47 -12.77
N VAL A 33 10.60 -1.65 -12.36
CA VAL A 33 9.34 -2.17 -11.81
C VAL A 33 8.34 -2.62 -12.89
N ALA A 34 8.67 -2.41 -14.17
CA ALA A 34 7.78 -2.71 -15.28
C ALA A 34 7.44 -4.20 -15.37
N GLY A 35 6.16 -4.52 -15.53
CA GLY A 35 5.71 -5.89 -15.78
C GLY A 35 4.45 -6.27 -15.04
N THR A 36 4.13 -7.56 -15.12
CA THR A 36 2.97 -8.16 -14.46
C THR A 36 3.26 -8.43 -13.00
N TRP A 37 2.30 -8.07 -12.15
CA TRP A 37 2.36 -8.23 -10.72
C TRP A 37 1.05 -8.81 -10.19
N HIS A 38 1.12 -9.50 -9.05
CA HIS A 38 -0.02 -10.11 -8.38
C HIS A 38 -0.11 -9.62 -6.95
N SER A 39 -1.28 -9.13 -6.55
CA SER A 39 -1.55 -8.67 -5.19
C SER A 39 -1.69 -9.84 -4.23
N VAL A 40 -0.71 -10.06 -3.34
CA VAL A 40 -0.70 -11.23 -2.43
C VAL A 40 -1.13 -10.91 -1.00
N ALA A 41 -0.99 -9.66 -0.56
CA ALA A 41 -1.41 -9.22 0.76
C ALA A 41 -1.72 -7.72 0.78
N MET A 42 -2.70 -7.30 1.60
CA MET A 42 -3.01 -5.90 1.87
C MET A 42 -3.15 -5.69 3.38
N ALA A 43 -2.72 -4.52 3.86
CA ALA A 43 -2.91 -4.07 5.23
C ALA A 43 -3.34 -2.61 5.19
N ALA A 44 -4.24 -2.20 6.09
CA ALA A 44 -4.65 -0.80 6.21
C ALA A 44 -4.67 -0.37 7.67
N SER A 45 -4.38 0.91 7.92
CA SER A 45 -4.49 1.51 9.25
C SER A 45 -5.94 1.62 9.69
N ASP A 46 -6.86 1.83 8.74
CA ASP A 46 -8.30 1.73 8.92
C ASP A 46 -8.84 0.59 8.04
N ILE A 47 -9.43 -0.42 8.68
CA ILE A 47 -9.97 -1.59 8.00
C ILE A 47 -11.15 -1.23 7.09
N SER A 48 -11.85 -0.11 7.32
CA SER A 48 -12.94 0.37 6.46
C SER A 48 -12.49 0.64 5.02
N LEU A 49 -11.18 0.82 4.80
CA LEU A 49 -10.58 0.98 3.48
C LEU A 49 -10.60 -0.33 2.65
N LEU A 50 -10.74 -1.49 3.32
CA LEU A 50 -10.59 -2.84 2.75
C LEU A 50 -11.73 -3.82 3.10
N ASP A 51 -12.56 -3.56 4.10
CA ASP A 51 -13.49 -4.54 4.67
C ASP A 51 -14.57 -4.99 3.68
N ALA A 52 -15.12 -4.06 2.92
CA ALA A 52 -16.08 -4.30 1.87
C ALA A 52 -15.39 -4.76 0.57
N GLU A 53 -16.07 -5.59 -0.22
CA GLU A 53 -15.59 -6.01 -1.54
C GLU A 53 -15.36 -4.81 -2.47
N SER A 54 -16.24 -3.81 -2.37
CA SER A 54 -16.15 -2.50 -3.02
C SER A 54 -15.41 -1.46 -2.18
N GLY A 55 -14.55 -1.89 -1.25
CA GLY A 55 -13.76 -0.99 -0.41
C GLY A 55 -12.98 0.02 -1.25
N PRO A 56 -12.80 1.27 -0.77
CA PRO A 56 -12.24 2.34 -1.58
C PRO A 56 -10.84 2.03 -2.11
N LEU A 57 -10.01 1.36 -1.30
CA LEU A 57 -8.64 0.96 -1.63
C LEU A 57 -8.49 -0.56 -1.81
N ARG A 58 -9.58 -1.31 -1.86
CA ARG A 58 -9.53 -2.76 -2.13
C ARG A 58 -9.40 -2.99 -3.64
N VAL A 59 -8.16 -3.02 -4.11
CA VAL A 59 -7.80 -3.14 -5.53
C VAL A 59 -6.72 -4.20 -5.73
N ASN A 60 -6.75 -4.89 -6.86
CA ASN A 60 -5.71 -5.84 -7.24
C ASN A 60 -4.88 -5.24 -8.38
N VAL A 61 -3.60 -4.98 -8.16
CA VAL A 61 -2.68 -4.60 -9.24
C VAL A 61 -2.43 -5.80 -10.15
N GLU A 62 -2.45 -5.56 -11.46
CA GLU A 62 -2.16 -6.54 -12.52
C GLU A 62 -0.87 -6.21 -13.26
N GLU A 63 -0.64 -4.94 -13.58
CA GLU A 63 0.52 -4.54 -14.38
C GLU A 63 0.98 -3.12 -14.03
N LEU A 64 2.29 -2.93 -14.07
CA LEU A 64 2.96 -1.66 -13.87
C LEU A 64 3.67 -1.26 -15.16
N ARG A 65 3.39 -0.04 -15.63
CA ARG A 65 3.94 0.50 -16.87
C ARG A 65 4.56 1.88 -16.62
N PRO A 66 5.87 1.94 -16.38
CA PRO A 66 6.61 3.20 -16.29
C PRO A 66 6.55 3.98 -17.60
N THR A 67 6.34 5.29 -17.54
CA THR A 67 6.35 6.17 -18.71
C THR A 67 7.76 6.68 -19.01
N PRO A 68 8.06 7.10 -20.26
CA PRO A 68 9.35 7.73 -20.60
C PRO A 68 9.68 8.97 -19.75
N GLN A 69 8.65 9.67 -19.26
CA GLN A 69 8.74 10.86 -18.44
C GLN A 69 9.04 10.54 -16.96
N GLY A 70 8.90 9.28 -16.55
CA GLY A 70 9.13 8.80 -15.20
C GLY A 70 7.87 8.64 -14.33
N ASP A 71 6.69 8.86 -14.91
CA ASP A 71 5.41 8.56 -14.26
C ASP A 71 5.14 7.04 -14.29
N LEU A 72 4.11 6.59 -13.59
CA LEU A 72 3.75 5.18 -13.49
C LEU A 72 2.27 4.97 -13.83
N GLU A 73 1.98 4.24 -14.90
CA GLU A 73 0.66 3.70 -15.15
C GLU A 73 0.48 2.39 -14.36
N ILE A 74 -0.59 2.30 -13.58
CA ILE A 74 -0.95 1.17 -12.75
C ILE A 74 -2.26 0.59 -13.30
N ILE A 75 -2.21 -0.62 -13.82
CA ILE A 75 -3.38 -1.37 -14.26
C ILE A 75 -3.84 -2.22 -13.09
N LEU A 76 -5.11 -2.11 -12.72
CA LEU A 76 -5.68 -2.80 -11.58
C LEU A 76 -7.13 -3.24 -11.82
N GLN A 77 -7.57 -4.24 -11.06
CA GLN A 77 -8.97 -4.65 -10.98
C GLN A 77 -9.60 -4.09 -9.71
N LYS A 78 -10.82 -3.59 -9.83
CA LYS A 78 -11.65 -3.16 -8.71
C LYS A 78 -13.07 -3.73 -8.82
N TRP A 79 -13.64 -4.13 -7.69
CA TRP A 79 -15.03 -4.54 -7.64
C TRP A 79 -15.96 -3.32 -7.65
N GLU A 80 -16.69 -3.14 -8.75
CA GLU A 80 -17.65 -2.06 -8.94
C GLU A 80 -18.90 -2.59 -9.66
N ASN A 81 -20.09 -2.16 -9.23
CA ASN A 81 -21.35 -2.55 -9.88
C ASN A 81 -21.51 -4.08 -10.03
N GLN A 82 -21.16 -4.83 -8.98
CA GLN A 82 -21.27 -6.29 -8.90
C GLN A 82 -20.39 -7.07 -9.90
N LYS A 83 -19.29 -6.48 -10.36
CA LYS A 83 -18.30 -7.13 -11.21
C LYS A 83 -16.90 -6.56 -10.99
N CYS A 84 -15.89 -7.31 -11.41
CA CYS A 84 -14.53 -6.79 -11.53
C CYS A 84 -14.42 -5.92 -12.79
N VAL A 85 -13.84 -4.75 -12.60
CA VAL A 85 -13.62 -3.76 -13.66
C VAL A 85 -12.16 -3.36 -13.63
N GLU A 86 -11.51 -3.48 -14.79
CA GLU A 86 -10.17 -2.97 -15.00
C GLU A 86 -10.16 -1.44 -14.96
N LYS A 87 -9.17 -0.87 -14.29
CA LYS A 87 -8.91 0.57 -14.24
C LYS A 87 -7.43 0.80 -14.51
N THR A 88 -7.14 1.92 -15.14
CA THR A 88 -5.78 2.44 -15.26
C THR A 88 -5.67 3.72 -14.44
N ILE A 89 -4.68 3.76 -13.55
CA ILE A 89 -4.33 4.95 -12.77
C ILE A 89 -3.00 5.46 -13.29
N LEU A 90 -2.90 6.78 -13.54
CA LEU A 90 -1.63 7.43 -13.82
C LEU A 90 -1.12 8.09 -12.54
N ALA A 91 -0.02 7.58 -12.00
CA ALA A 91 0.67 8.11 -10.83
C ALA A 91 1.88 8.95 -11.30
N GLN A 92 1.82 10.25 -11.09
CA GLN A 92 2.84 11.21 -11.50
C GLN A 92 4.05 11.15 -10.60
N LYS A 93 5.24 11.26 -11.19
CA LYS A 93 6.49 11.31 -10.44
C LYS A 93 6.56 12.53 -9.51
N THR A 94 7.37 12.40 -8.46
CA THR A 94 7.74 13.53 -7.61
C THR A 94 9.25 13.74 -7.58
N GLU A 95 9.72 14.65 -6.73
CA GLU A 95 11.15 14.83 -6.48
C GLU A 95 11.78 13.61 -5.80
N ASP A 96 10.98 12.86 -5.02
CA ASP A 96 11.37 11.58 -4.43
C ASP A 96 11.05 10.46 -5.44
N PRO A 97 12.06 9.72 -5.97
CA PRO A 97 11.86 8.69 -6.97
C PRO A 97 10.94 7.55 -6.53
N ALA A 98 10.82 7.32 -5.21
CA ALA A 98 9.96 6.28 -4.66
C ALA A 98 8.54 6.78 -4.36
N VAL A 99 8.23 8.05 -4.62
CA VAL A 99 6.91 8.65 -4.34
C VAL A 99 6.26 9.17 -5.61
N PHE A 100 4.98 8.81 -5.75
CA PHE A 100 4.13 9.22 -6.84
C PHE A 100 2.86 9.89 -6.32
N LYS A 101 2.26 10.76 -7.13
CA LYS A 101 0.98 11.43 -6.84
C LYS A 101 -0.07 11.01 -7.84
N VAL A 102 -1.25 10.67 -7.35
CA VAL A 102 -2.42 10.45 -8.20
C VAL A 102 -3.30 11.68 -8.11
N ASP A 103 -3.50 12.34 -9.25
CA ASP A 103 -4.37 13.51 -9.34
C ASP A 103 -5.85 13.09 -9.33
N GLY A 104 -6.66 13.86 -8.58
CA GLY A 104 -8.09 13.64 -8.41
C GLY A 104 -8.70 14.67 -7.46
N GLU A 105 -9.98 14.51 -7.10
CA GLU A 105 -10.65 15.41 -6.15
C GLU A 105 -10.02 15.36 -4.75
N CYS A 106 -9.32 14.28 -4.40
CA CYS A 106 -8.45 14.18 -3.24
C CYS A 106 -7.13 13.50 -3.65
N PRO A 107 -6.02 14.24 -3.75
CA PRO A 107 -4.74 13.70 -4.18
C PRO A 107 -4.25 12.61 -3.24
N GLN A 108 -3.89 11.46 -3.80
CA GLN A 108 -3.31 10.35 -3.05
C GLN A 108 -1.82 10.27 -3.33
N LYS A 109 -1.03 9.95 -2.30
CA LYS A 109 0.39 9.64 -2.47
C LYS A 109 0.60 8.15 -2.45
N ILE A 110 1.35 7.66 -3.42
CA ILE A 110 1.82 6.27 -3.49
C ILE A 110 3.31 6.29 -3.17
N SER A 111 3.75 5.45 -2.25
CA SER A 111 5.16 5.29 -1.90
C SER A 111 5.58 3.83 -2.06
N VAL A 112 6.68 3.58 -2.78
CA VAL A 112 7.32 2.26 -2.81
C VAL A 112 8.20 2.12 -1.58
N LEU A 113 7.88 1.16 -0.72
CA LEU A 113 8.61 0.94 0.52
C LEU A 113 9.83 0.06 0.30
N ASP A 114 9.66 -1.02 -0.43
CA ASP A 114 10.71 -2.03 -0.63
C ASP A 114 10.42 -2.84 -1.89
N THR A 115 11.47 -3.26 -2.58
CA THR A 115 11.38 -4.06 -3.80
C THR A 115 12.73 -4.65 -4.15
N ASP A 116 12.73 -5.87 -4.68
CA ASP A 116 13.88 -6.46 -5.36
C ASP A 116 13.69 -6.50 -6.90
N TYR A 117 12.69 -5.76 -7.39
CA TYR A 117 12.29 -5.60 -8.79
C TYR A 117 11.80 -6.86 -9.51
N THR A 118 12.01 -8.04 -8.92
CA THR A 118 11.90 -9.32 -9.63
C THR A 118 10.99 -10.32 -8.95
N THR A 119 10.90 -10.28 -7.62
CA THR A 119 10.13 -11.19 -6.79
C THR A 119 8.96 -10.46 -6.17
N TYR A 120 9.22 -9.33 -5.52
CA TYR A 120 8.24 -8.66 -4.70
C TYR A 120 8.38 -7.14 -4.79
N MET A 121 7.27 -6.47 -4.53
CA MET A 121 7.25 -5.04 -4.29
C MET A 121 6.21 -4.71 -3.23
N ILE A 122 6.56 -3.83 -2.30
CA ILE A 122 5.64 -3.31 -1.30
C ILE A 122 5.44 -1.83 -1.60
N PHE A 123 4.19 -1.42 -1.79
CA PHE A 123 3.84 -0.01 -1.88
C PHE A 123 2.72 0.33 -0.90
N CYS A 124 2.66 1.60 -0.51
CA CYS A 124 1.59 2.13 0.32
C CYS A 124 0.94 3.33 -0.33
N VAL A 125 -0.36 3.46 -0.11
CA VAL A 125 -1.20 4.56 -0.55
C VAL A 125 -1.70 5.28 0.69
N GLU A 126 -1.43 6.58 0.77
CA GLU A 126 -2.05 7.45 1.77
C GLU A 126 -3.53 7.64 1.41
N ALA A 127 -4.41 7.37 2.36
CA ALA A 127 -5.83 7.58 2.20
C ALA A 127 -6.12 9.09 2.07
N PRO A 128 -7.09 9.48 1.23
CA PRO A 128 -7.50 10.85 1.11
C PRO A 128 -8.32 11.22 2.36
N THR A 129 -7.77 12.04 3.27
CA THR A 129 -8.55 12.54 4.43
C THR A 129 -8.51 14.07 4.57
N PRO A 130 -9.66 14.71 4.87
CA PRO A 130 -9.76 16.10 5.32
C PRO A 130 -9.71 16.24 6.86
N THR A 131 -9.34 15.18 7.59
CA THR A 131 -9.25 15.15 9.07
C THR A 131 -7.97 14.42 9.47
N ASP A 132 -7.37 14.83 10.59
CA ASP A 132 -5.99 14.57 11.04
C ASP A 132 -5.60 13.09 11.28
N GLU A 133 -6.40 12.13 10.84
CA GLU A 133 -6.03 10.72 10.80
C GLU A 133 -5.46 10.38 9.43
N HIS A 134 -4.13 10.23 9.39
CA HIS A 134 -3.38 9.75 8.23
C HIS A 134 -3.68 8.26 8.00
N GLY A 135 -4.80 7.97 7.34
CA GLY A 135 -5.10 6.62 6.88
C GLY A 135 -4.06 6.16 5.84
N ALA A 136 -3.64 4.91 5.88
CA ALA A 136 -2.77 4.33 4.87
C ALA A 136 -3.18 2.88 4.57
N MET A 137 -2.98 2.46 3.33
CA MET A 137 -3.11 1.07 2.89
C MET A 137 -1.81 0.66 2.22
N CYS A 138 -1.24 -0.46 2.61
CA CYS A 138 -0.07 -1.06 2.00
C CYS A 138 -0.42 -2.38 1.35
N GLN A 139 0.18 -2.63 0.18
CA GLN A 139 -0.01 -3.85 -0.58
C GLN A 139 1.35 -4.47 -0.91
N CYS A 140 1.43 -5.80 -0.77
CA CYS A 140 2.55 -6.60 -1.25
C CYS A 140 2.16 -7.23 -2.59
N LEU A 141 3.01 -7.02 -3.58
CA LEU A 141 2.92 -7.61 -4.91
C LEU A 141 4.00 -8.68 -5.07
N CYS A 142 3.68 -9.72 -5.85
CA CYS A 142 4.65 -10.71 -6.30
C CYS A 142 4.55 -10.96 -7.81
N THR A 143 5.64 -11.35 -8.45
CA THR A 143 5.66 -11.68 -9.90
C THR A 143 5.12 -13.09 -10.19
N TRP A 144 5.03 -13.96 -9.18
CA TRP A 144 4.37 -15.25 -9.27
C TRP A 144 3.14 -15.31 -8.36
N LEU A 145 2.12 -16.02 -8.82
CA LEU A 145 1.02 -16.45 -7.96
C LEU A 145 1.57 -17.52 -7.01
N THR A 146 1.68 -17.23 -5.71
CA THR A 146 1.89 -18.31 -4.74
C THR A 146 0.60 -19.09 -4.56
N PRO A 147 0.56 -20.41 -4.79
CA PRO A 147 -0.59 -21.25 -4.41
C PRO A 147 -0.79 -21.38 -2.88
N TRP A 148 0.11 -20.81 -2.07
CA TRP A 148 0.31 -21.15 -0.66
C TRP A 148 -0.44 -20.25 0.35
N GLY A 149 -1.58 -19.67 -0.04
CA GLY A 149 -2.55 -19.09 0.90
C GLY A 149 -3.28 -20.14 1.78
N VAL A 150 -2.95 -21.44 1.65
CA VAL A 150 -3.69 -22.55 2.27
C VAL A 150 -2.78 -23.49 3.08
N SER A 151 -1.97 -22.99 4.03
CA SER A 151 -1.34 -23.89 5.03
C SER A 151 -0.95 -23.24 6.37
N GLY A 152 -1.61 -22.15 6.77
CA GLY A 152 -1.53 -21.65 8.14
C GLY A 152 -2.92 -21.63 8.76
N GLY A 153 -3.11 -22.31 9.89
CA GLY A 153 -4.37 -22.49 10.60
C GLY A 153 -5.03 -21.19 11.12
N ALA A 154 -5.44 -20.29 10.22
CA ALA A 154 -6.26 -19.14 10.54
C ALA A 154 -7.74 -19.55 10.54
N THR A 155 -8.42 -19.26 11.66
CA THR A 155 -9.85 -19.55 11.85
C THR A 155 -10.73 -18.80 10.83
N PRO A 156 -11.95 -19.28 10.53
CA PRO A 156 -12.81 -18.74 9.48
C PRO A 156 -13.13 -17.23 9.62
N ARG A 157 -13.00 -16.65 10.82
CA ARG A 157 -13.24 -15.23 11.07
C ARG A 157 -12.11 -14.32 10.56
N GLN A 158 -10.89 -14.84 10.43
CA GLN A 158 -9.72 -14.15 9.86
C GLN A 158 -9.65 -14.25 8.31
N ARG A 159 -10.49 -15.09 7.70
CA ARG A 159 -10.47 -15.35 6.25
C ARG A 159 -11.22 -14.32 5.39
N ARG A 160 -11.88 -13.31 5.97
CA ARG A 160 -12.64 -12.33 5.17
C ARG A 160 -11.79 -11.29 4.44
N GLY A 161 -10.50 -11.18 4.74
CA GLY A 161 -9.60 -10.19 4.14
C GLY A 161 -8.48 -10.74 3.25
N LEU A 162 -8.40 -12.06 3.04
CA LEU A 162 -7.28 -12.70 2.32
C LEU A 162 -7.63 -13.25 0.93
N TRP A 163 -8.89 -13.10 0.51
CA TRP A 163 -9.29 -13.44 -0.86
C TRP A 163 -9.41 -12.13 -1.61
N SER A 164 -8.57 -11.97 -2.61
CA SER A 164 -8.67 -10.83 -3.49
C SER A 164 -10.06 -10.86 -4.14
N SER A 165 -10.73 -9.72 -4.23
CA SER A 165 -12.13 -9.68 -4.71
C SER A 165 -12.26 -10.02 -6.21
N CYS A 166 -11.14 -10.08 -6.92
CA CYS A 166 -11.08 -10.14 -8.38
C CYS A 166 -10.09 -11.19 -8.93
N GLU A 167 -9.69 -12.18 -8.13
CA GLU A 167 -9.01 -13.40 -8.62
C GLU A 167 -9.99 -14.49 -9.06
#